data_AF-A0A1I3A013-F1
#
_entry.id   AF-A0A1I3A013-F1
#
_cell.length_a   1.000
_cell.length_b   1.000
_cell.length_c   1.000
_cell.angle_alpha   90.00
_cell.angle_beta   90.00
_cell.angle_gamma   90.00
#
_symmetry.space_group_name_H-M   'P 1'
#
loop_
_entity.id
_entity.type
_entity.pdbx_description
1 polymer ?
#
loop_
_entity_poly.entity_id
_entity_poly.type
_entity_poly.pdbx_seq_one_letter_code
_entity_poly.pdbx_strand_id
1 'polypeptide(L)'
;MAEFKDKAKKVAIQLLSWSARLGVKAATLGALSGTDFERLKVIKDEFAKGTSGVVGDFIQERLSSHATDIELLQSFKALLSKLPSYLNSKGKPLVVIIDELDRCKPTYAIEVIEKIKHLFSVKNVVFVLVMNKKQLEASIRSIYGSDIKADVYLQKFINIETAIPKLSNKLASSDVSKYCSQLIRLHELETAFLGKHRLYLQRCIEPLALNYSLSLRQLEKAFTNLALFLNFSGEVELFPVGLVCFLAVVKVVDPPLFERLSLNNIAYAEVSKITGLPDDERFGLVKYALIAEPEAVREQEEKNLFQLYRRELDRLSIDRQNVIPLYCQKLTQFNVVGS
;
A
#
# COMPACT_ATOMS: atom_id res chain seq x y z
N MET A 1 -18.43 19.12 24.32
CA MET A 1 -18.45 18.84 22.86
C MET A 1 -18.71 20.07 21.99
N ALA A 2 -19.70 20.92 22.29
CA ALA A 2 -19.96 22.14 21.50
C ALA A 2 -18.77 23.12 21.48
N GLU A 3 -18.15 23.39 22.64
CA GLU A 3 -16.98 24.26 22.74
C GLU A 3 -15.76 23.73 21.94
N PHE A 4 -15.55 22.41 21.97
CA PHE A 4 -14.50 21.77 21.18
C PHE A 4 -14.74 21.95 19.68
N LYS A 5 -15.98 21.73 19.22
CA LYS A 5 -16.36 21.89 17.81
C LYS A 5 -16.17 23.33 17.32
N ASP A 6 -16.54 24.32 18.13
CA ASP A 6 -16.37 25.75 17.81
C ASP A 6 -14.88 26.15 17.72
N LYS A 7 -14.08 25.79 18.74
CA LYS A 7 -12.64 26.09 18.73
C LYS A 7 -11.88 25.31 17.65
N ALA A 8 -12.24 24.06 17.39
CA ALA A 8 -11.68 23.28 16.28
C ALA A 8 -11.98 23.94 14.92
N LYS A 9 -13.20 24.46 14.72
CA LYS A 9 -13.57 25.20 13.51
C LYS A 9 -12.73 26.46 13.33
N LYS A 10 -12.55 27.25 14.39
CA LYS A 10 -11.73 28.47 14.36
C LYS A 10 -10.28 28.17 14.03
N VAL A 11 -9.69 27.15 14.66
CA VAL A 11 -8.31 26.73 14.39
C VAL A 11 -8.15 26.19 12.97
N ALA A 12 -9.12 25.42 12.47
CA ALA A 12 -9.10 24.93 11.09
C ALA A 12 -9.09 26.09 10.08
N ILE A 13 -9.91 27.13 10.29
CA ILE A 13 -9.95 28.34 9.45
C ILE A 13 -8.60 29.06 9.49
N GLN A 14 -7.98 29.19 10.67
CA GLN A 14 -6.69 29.86 10.82
C GLN A 14 -5.53 29.05 10.17
N LEU A 15 -5.53 27.73 10.31
CA LEU A 15 -4.55 26.88 9.62
C LEU A 15 -4.70 26.97 8.09
N LEU A 16 -5.92 27.10 7.57
CA LEU A 16 -6.18 27.33 6.14
C LEU A 16 -5.64 28.71 5.66
N SER A 17 -5.72 29.75 6.48
CA SER A 17 -5.22 31.08 6.11
C SER A 17 -3.69 31.12 6.04
N TRP A 18 -3.00 30.33 6.88
CA TRP A 18 -1.54 30.21 6.83
C TRP A 18 -1.04 29.48 5.57
N SER A 19 -1.78 28.50 5.06
CA SER A 19 -1.43 27.78 3.81
C SER A 19 -1.59 28.59 2.53
N ALA A 20 -2.56 29.51 2.49
CA ALA A 20 -2.74 30.39 1.33
C ALA A 20 -1.46 31.21 1.04
N ARG A 21 -0.62 31.46 2.05
CA ARG A 21 0.64 32.21 1.93
C ARG A 21 1.78 31.41 1.28
N LEU A 22 1.74 30.07 1.33
CA LEU A 22 2.74 29.20 0.66
C LEU A 22 2.40 28.98 -0.82
N GLY A 23 1.11 28.92 -1.17
CA GLY A 23 0.64 28.87 -2.56
C GLY A 23 1.10 30.07 -3.40
N VAL A 24 1.24 31.24 -2.79
CA VAL A 24 1.72 32.47 -3.46
C VAL A 24 3.21 32.39 -3.84
N LYS A 25 4.05 31.66 -3.09
CA LYS A 25 5.48 31.53 -3.42
C LYS A 25 5.79 30.44 -4.45
N ALA A 26 4.94 29.42 -4.57
CA ALA A 26 5.09 28.40 -5.62
C ALA A 26 4.58 28.90 -6.98
N ALA A 27 3.65 29.87 -7.00
CA ALA A 27 3.06 30.41 -8.22
C ALA A 27 3.94 31.46 -8.94
N THR A 28 5.04 31.94 -8.35
CA THR A 28 5.90 32.96 -8.99
C THR A 28 6.86 32.42 -10.05
N LEU A 29 6.78 31.12 -10.41
CA LEU A 29 7.68 30.48 -11.39
C LEU A 29 6.98 29.87 -12.62
N GLY A 30 5.75 30.29 -12.96
CA GLY A 30 5.20 30.02 -14.29
C GLY A 30 3.68 30.01 -14.36
N ALA A 31 3.14 30.83 -15.27
CA ALA A 31 1.73 30.91 -15.69
C ALA A 31 0.75 31.54 -14.68
N LEU A 32 0.70 32.88 -14.66
CA LEU A 32 -0.43 33.64 -14.11
C LEU A 32 -1.62 33.55 -15.08
N SER A 33 -2.69 32.86 -14.69
CA SER A 33 -4.02 33.05 -15.28
C SER A 33 -4.62 34.37 -14.78
N GLY A 34 -5.16 35.18 -15.69
CA GLY A 34 -5.58 36.57 -15.45
C GLY A 34 -6.60 36.83 -14.35
N THR A 35 -7.19 35.80 -13.75
CA THR A 35 -8.14 35.90 -12.63
C THR A 35 -7.52 36.40 -11.32
N ASP A 36 -6.22 36.19 -11.11
CA ASP A 36 -5.53 36.64 -9.88
C ASP A 36 -5.09 38.10 -9.97
N PHE A 37 -4.93 38.66 -11.17
CA PHE A 37 -4.54 40.05 -11.39
C PHE A 37 -5.67 41.03 -11.07
N GLU A 38 -6.93 40.62 -11.28
CA GLU A 38 -8.09 41.44 -10.92
C GLU A 38 -8.28 41.55 -9.40
N ARG A 39 -8.04 40.47 -8.64
CA ARG A 39 -8.10 40.49 -7.17
C ARG A 39 -7.02 41.39 -6.55
N LEU A 40 -5.84 41.45 -7.17
CA LEU A 40 -4.75 42.34 -6.76
C LEU A 40 -4.99 43.81 -7.13
N LYS A 41 -5.70 44.09 -8.24
CA LYS A 41 -6.08 45.46 -8.63
C LYS A 41 -7.12 46.07 -7.68
N VAL A 42 -8.11 45.29 -7.25
CA VAL A 42 -9.11 45.71 -6.26
C VAL A 42 -8.44 46.14 -4.96
N ILE A 43 -7.40 45.41 -4.52
CA ILE A 43 -6.63 45.75 -3.32
C ILE A 43 -5.75 46.99 -3.53
N LYS A 44 -5.25 47.24 -4.75
CA LYS A 44 -4.35 48.35 -5.06
C LYS A 44 -5.06 49.70 -5.15
N ASP A 45 -6.27 49.74 -5.70
CA ASP A 45 -7.06 50.97 -5.84
C ASP A 45 -7.68 51.42 -4.50
N GLU A 46 -7.94 50.48 -3.59
CA GLU A 46 -8.31 50.79 -2.19
C GLU A 46 -7.11 51.32 -1.38
N PHE A 47 -5.88 50.92 -1.72
CA PHE A 47 -4.65 51.27 -1.00
C PHE A 47 -4.06 52.65 -1.34
N ALA A 48 -4.45 53.26 -2.46
CA ALA A 48 -3.83 54.49 -2.95
C ALA A 48 -4.32 55.78 -2.24
N LYS A 49 -5.31 55.69 -1.32
CA LYS A 49 -5.97 56.86 -0.70
C LYS A 49 -5.65 57.13 0.78
N GLY A 50 -4.61 56.52 1.37
CA GLY A 50 -4.30 56.72 2.80
C GLY A 50 -2.81 56.92 3.09
N THR A 51 -2.38 58.17 3.23
CA THR A 51 -1.01 58.55 3.61
C THR A 51 -0.77 58.43 5.13
N SER A 52 0.36 57.83 5.49
CA SER A 52 1.11 57.91 6.77
C SER A 52 0.55 57.34 8.10
N GLY A 53 -0.76 57.15 8.29
CA GLY A 53 -1.30 56.51 9.51
C GLY A 53 -1.33 54.97 9.48
N VAL A 54 -1.44 54.40 8.27
CA VAL A 54 -1.75 52.99 8.02
C VAL A 54 -0.62 52.03 8.41
N VAL A 55 0.64 52.46 8.48
CA VAL A 55 1.76 51.56 8.84
C VAL A 55 1.68 51.15 10.32
N GLY A 56 1.31 52.08 11.20
CA GLY A 56 1.11 51.79 12.63
C GLY A 56 -0.08 50.85 12.84
N ASP A 57 -1.21 51.16 12.22
CA ASP A 57 -2.43 50.34 12.32
C ASP A 57 -2.29 48.98 11.63
N PHE A 58 -1.59 48.88 10.48
CA PHE A 58 -1.31 47.62 9.80
C PHE A 58 -0.30 46.74 10.57
N ILE A 59 0.71 47.35 11.21
CA ILE A 59 1.63 46.63 12.11
C ILE A 59 0.88 46.21 13.38
N GLN A 60 0.01 47.05 13.92
CA GLN A 60 -0.78 46.74 15.11
C GLN A 60 -1.86 45.67 14.82
N GLU A 61 -2.45 45.67 13.62
CA GLU A 61 -3.38 44.64 13.11
C GLU A 61 -2.64 43.32 12.81
N ARG A 62 -1.42 43.38 12.24
CA ARG A 62 -0.51 42.22 12.10
C ARG A 62 -0.06 41.64 13.45
N LEU A 63 0.25 42.48 14.43
CA LEU A 63 0.68 42.06 15.76
C LEU A 63 -0.48 41.51 16.59
N SER A 64 -1.65 42.14 16.53
CA SER A 64 -2.87 41.69 17.21
C SER A 64 -3.45 40.42 16.59
N SER A 65 -3.42 40.28 15.26
CA SER A 65 -3.78 39.02 14.59
C SER A 65 -2.81 37.88 14.94
N HIS A 66 -1.50 38.15 15.04
CA HIS A 66 -0.56 37.14 15.49
C HIS A 66 -0.72 36.75 16.97
N ALA A 67 -1.02 37.68 17.86
CA ALA A 67 -1.28 37.38 19.27
C ALA A 67 -2.55 36.53 19.45
N THR A 68 -3.64 36.93 18.80
CA THR A 68 -4.90 36.17 18.80
C THR A 68 -4.75 34.79 18.16
N ASP A 69 -3.96 34.68 17.10
CA ASP A 69 -3.61 33.40 16.46
C ASP A 69 -2.89 32.45 17.43
N ILE A 70 -1.93 32.96 18.22
CA ILE A 70 -1.18 32.20 19.21
C ILE A 70 -2.09 31.79 20.37
N GLU A 71 -2.93 32.69 20.87
CA GLU A 71 -3.90 32.40 21.93
C GLU A 71 -4.92 31.35 21.50
N LEU A 72 -5.43 31.42 20.26
CA LEU A 72 -6.35 30.44 19.72
C LEU A 72 -5.69 29.05 19.69
N LEU A 73 -4.47 28.95 19.18
CA LEU A 73 -3.71 27.70 19.16
C LEU A 73 -3.44 27.17 20.57
N GLN A 74 -3.02 28.02 21.51
CA GLN A 74 -2.81 27.61 22.90
C GLN A 74 -4.10 27.11 23.55
N SER A 75 -5.21 27.81 23.35
CA SER A 75 -6.52 27.42 23.88
C SER A 75 -6.98 26.08 23.31
N PHE A 76 -6.69 25.83 22.03
CA PHE A 76 -7.00 24.58 21.36
C PHE A 76 -6.10 23.43 21.83
N LYS A 77 -4.80 23.67 22.01
CA LYS A 77 -3.88 22.70 22.65
C LYS A 77 -4.35 22.33 24.04
N ALA A 78 -4.78 23.30 24.83
CA ALA A 78 -5.32 23.06 26.17
C ALA A 78 -6.57 22.17 26.11
N LEU A 79 -7.48 22.41 25.17
CA LEU A 79 -8.62 21.54 24.95
C LEU A 79 -8.24 20.14 24.49
N LEU A 80 -7.34 20.03 23.50
CA LEU A 80 -6.84 18.75 23.02
C LEU A 80 -6.19 17.95 24.16
N SER A 81 -5.47 18.59 25.07
CA SER A 81 -4.85 17.92 26.23
C SER A 81 -5.86 17.35 27.22
N LYS A 82 -7.06 17.95 27.28
CA LYS A 82 -8.18 17.50 28.12
C LYS A 82 -9.04 16.45 27.42
N LEU A 83 -9.04 16.43 26.09
CA LEU A 83 -9.85 15.51 25.29
C LEU A 83 -9.69 14.02 25.65
N PRO A 84 -8.48 13.48 25.88
CA PRO A 84 -8.31 12.11 26.35
C PRO A 84 -9.10 11.79 27.63
N SER A 85 -9.17 12.74 28.58
CA SER A 85 -9.87 12.55 29.86
C SER A 85 -11.39 12.45 29.70
N TYR A 86 -11.94 13.07 28.65
CA TYR A 86 -13.37 12.96 28.32
C TYR A 86 -13.71 11.68 27.56
N LEU A 87 -12.76 11.13 26.80
CA LEU A 87 -12.95 9.93 25.99
C LEU A 87 -12.66 8.64 26.76
N ASN A 88 -11.77 8.68 27.75
CA ASN A 88 -11.35 7.49 28.49
C ASN A 88 -10.95 7.85 29.92
N SER A 89 -11.66 7.27 30.90
CA SER A 89 -11.39 7.44 32.33
C SER A 89 -10.08 6.81 32.79
N LYS A 90 -9.45 5.96 31.97
CA LYS A 90 -8.19 5.26 32.30
C LYS A 90 -6.92 6.10 32.04
N GLY A 91 -7.05 7.39 31.67
CA GLY A 91 -5.91 8.30 31.54
C GLY A 91 -4.93 7.96 30.42
N LYS A 92 -5.34 7.19 29.41
CA LYS A 92 -4.50 6.86 28.25
C LYS A 92 -4.33 8.07 27.32
N PRO A 93 -3.18 8.23 26.63
CA PRO A 93 -3.01 9.30 25.66
C PRO A 93 -3.95 9.10 24.46
N LEU A 94 -4.37 10.21 23.84
CA LEU A 94 -5.02 10.21 22.54
C LEU A 94 -3.97 9.95 21.47
N VAL A 95 -4.13 8.88 20.69
CA VAL A 95 -3.25 8.56 19.57
C VAL A 95 -3.94 8.97 18.27
N VAL A 96 -3.33 9.89 17.53
CA VAL A 96 -3.78 10.34 16.21
C VAL A 96 -2.88 9.71 15.16
N ILE A 97 -3.42 8.79 14.37
CA ILE A 97 -2.69 8.13 13.28
C ILE A 97 -2.97 8.89 11.99
N ILE A 98 -1.89 9.25 11.27
CA ILE A 98 -1.94 9.92 9.98
C ILE A 98 -1.22 9.02 8.99
N ASP A 99 -1.97 8.50 8.03
CA ASP A 99 -1.46 7.58 7.00
C ASP A 99 -1.48 8.25 5.62
N GLU A 100 -0.72 7.69 4.69
CA GLU A 100 -0.71 8.05 3.26
C GLU A 100 -0.27 9.48 2.91
N LEU A 101 0.47 10.16 3.80
CA LEU A 101 1.05 11.48 3.50
C LEU A 101 1.97 11.46 2.27
N ASP A 102 2.70 10.38 2.07
CA ASP A 102 3.57 10.13 0.92
C ASP A 102 2.81 9.94 -0.41
N ARG A 103 1.49 9.68 -0.36
CA ARG A 103 0.63 9.56 -1.56
C ARG A 103 -0.09 10.84 -1.93
N CYS A 104 -0.05 11.84 -1.07
CA CYS A 104 -0.65 13.14 -1.35
C CYS A 104 0.15 13.90 -2.42
N LYS A 105 -0.49 14.90 -3.06
CA LYS A 105 0.25 15.89 -3.85
C LYS A 105 1.38 16.46 -3.00
N PRO A 106 2.61 16.60 -3.53
CA PRO A 106 3.75 17.02 -2.72
C PRO A 106 3.45 18.24 -1.87
N THR A 107 2.85 19.29 -2.46
CA THR A 107 2.54 20.54 -1.77
C THR A 107 1.62 20.33 -0.57
N TYR A 108 0.60 19.49 -0.73
CA TYR A 108 -0.32 19.15 0.35
C TYR A 108 0.37 18.36 1.47
N ALA A 109 1.20 17.37 1.13
CA ALA A 109 1.91 16.57 2.13
C ALA A 109 2.79 17.44 3.05
N ILE A 110 3.54 18.38 2.46
CA ILE A 110 4.39 19.31 3.20
C ILE A 110 3.55 20.28 4.03
N GLU A 111 2.50 20.84 3.43
CA GLU A 111 1.59 21.74 4.13
C GLU A 111 0.97 21.08 5.38
N VAL A 112 0.55 19.82 5.27
CA VAL A 112 0.01 19.06 6.39
C VAL A 112 1.07 18.87 7.48
N ILE A 113 2.29 18.47 7.14
CA ILE A 113 3.37 18.28 8.11
C ILE A 113 3.75 19.59 8.80
N GLU A 114 3.83 20.70 8.06
CA GLU A 114 4.11 22.04 8.59
C GLU A 114 3.01 22.52 9.55
N LYS A 115 1.74 22.30 9.21
CA LYS A 115 0.60 22.66 10.05
C LYS A 115 0.55 21.85 11.33
N ILE A 116 0.71 20.54 11.23
CA ILE A 116 0.59 19.66 12.40
C ILE A 116 1.80 19.83 13.34
N LYS A 117 2.95 20.34 12.87
CA LYS A 117 4.06 20.74 13.74
C LYS A 117 3.61 21.62 14.92
N HIS A 118 2.74 22.57 14.64
CA HIS A 118 2.24 23.47 15.66
C HIS A 118 1.30 22.77 16.65
N LEU A 119 0.76 21.60 16.31
CA LEU A 119 -0.13 20.78 17.12
C LEU A 119 0.55 19.57 17.80
N PHE A 120 1.77 19.20 17.42
CA PHE A 120 2.46 18.02 17.97
C PHE A 120 2.81 18.12 19.46
N SER A 121 3.01 19.33 19.98
CA SER A 121 3.36 19.52 21.39
C SER A 121 2.12 19.72 22.27
N VAL A 122 1.35 18.66 22.47
CA VAL A 122 0.19 18.64 23.37
C VAL A 122 0.30 17.49 24.36
N LYS A 123 0.18 17.81 25.66
CA LYS A 123 0.20 16.81 26.73
C LYS A 123 -0.90 15.76 26.50
N ASN A 124 -0.57 14.49 26.65
CA ASN A 124 -1.47 13.35 26.46
C ASN A 124 -2.02 13.18 25.03
N VAL A 125 -1.39 13.77 24.02
CA VAL A 125 -1.69 13.52 22.61
C VAL A 125 -0.42 13.04 21.90
N VAL A 126 -0.51 11.94 21.17
CA VAL A 126 0.58 11.33 20.42
C VAL A 126 0.17 11.27 18.96
N PHE A 127 1.00 11.78 18.07
CA PHE A 127 0.78 11.68 16.63
C PHE A 127 1.70 10.59 16.06
N VAL A 128 1.12 9.67 15.30
CA VAL A 128 1.83 8.59 14.62
C VAL A 128 1.69 8.82 13.13
N LEU A 129 2.80 9.14 12.46
CA LEU A 129 2.85 9.31 11.03
C LEU A 129 3.27 7.99 10.37
N VAL A 130 2.37 7.39 9.58
CA VAL A 130 2.65 6.19 8.78
C VAL A 130 2.91 6.66 7.35
N MET A 131 4.09 6.34 6.82
CA MET A 131 4.55 6.85 5.53
C MET A 131 5.64 5.98 4.90
N ASN A 132 5.75 6.01 3.57
CA ASN A 132 7.01 5.70 2.90
C ASN A 132 7.94 6.91 2.96
N LYS A 133 8.92 6.88 3.87
CA LYS A 133 9.88 7.98 4.07
C LYS A 133 10.59 8.41 2.79
N LYS A 134 11.05 7.48 1.96
CA LYS A 134 11.75 7.81 0.71
C LYS A 134 10.88 8.57 -0.27
N GLN A 135 9.60 8.21 -0.37
CA GLN A 135 8.64 8.91 -1.22
C GLN A 135 8.35 10.30 -0.67
N LEU A 136 8.17 10.43 0.66
CA LEU A 136 7.97 11.74 1.27
C LEU A 136 9.19 12.66 1.09
N GLU A 137 10.42 12.14 1.22
CA GLU A 137 11.63 12.90 0.93
C GLU A 137 11.70 13.34 -0.54
N ALA A 138 11.26 12.50 -1.48
CA ALA A 138 11.15 12.88 -2.89
C ALA A 138 10.14 14.02 -3.08
N SER A 139 9.00 13.98 -2.39
CA SER A 139 8.02 15.08 -2.37
C SER A 139 8.63 16.38 -1.84
N ILE A 140 9.43 16.34 -0.77
CA ILE A 140 10.17 17.52 -0.27
C ILE A 140 11.11 18.09 -1.34
N ARG A 141 11.92 17.23 -1.97
CA ARG A 141 12.87 17.65 -3.01
C ARG A 141 12.16 18.24 -4.23
N SER A 142 10.97 17.76 -4.56
CA SER A 142 10.17 18.32 -5.67
C SER A 142 9.71 19.77 -5.44
N ILE A 143 9.59 20.20 -4.18
CA ILE A 143 9.12 21.55 -3.81
C ILE A 143 10.29 22.51 -3.58
N TYR A 144 11.31 22.04 -2.86
CA TYR A 144 12.41 22.91 -2.39
C TYR A 144 13.70 22.76 -3.22
N GLY A 145 13.70 21.89 -4.23
CA GLY A 145 14.86 21.59 -5.07
C GLY A 145 15.67 20.38 -4.58
N SER A 146 16.50 19.82 -5.46
CA SER A 146 17.30 18.61 -5.21
C SER A 146 18.36 18.78 -4.11
N ASP A 147 18.83 20.00 -3.89
CA ASP A 147 19.93 20.30 -2.97
C ASP A 147 19.52 20.28 -1.49
N ILE A 148 18.21 20.20 -1.21
CA ILE A 148 17.71 20.12 0.15
C ILE A 148 18.02 18.75 0.77
N LYS A 149 18.53 18.77 2.00
CA LYS A 149 18.62 17.59 2.85
C LYS A 149 17.24 17.25 3.43
N ALA A 150 16.43 16.55 2.63
CA ALA A 150 15.04 16.23 2.97
C ALA A 150 14.91 15.38 4.26
N ASP A 151 15.88 14.52 4.53
CA ASP A 151 15.99 13.74 5.78
C ASP A 151 16.12 14.66 7.00
N VAL A 152 17.01 15.66 6.94
CA VAL A 152 17.19 16.67 8.00
C VAL A 152 15.95 17.57 8.12
N TYR A 153 15.28 17.86 7.01
CA TYR A 153 14.01 18.60 7.03
C TYR A 153 12.94 17.82 7.83
N LEU A 154 12.80 16.51 7.61
CA LEU A 154 11.84 15.66 8.33
C LEU A 154 12.10 15.56 9.83
N GLN A 155 13.37 15.62 10.28
CA GLN A 155 13.73 15.62 11.70
C GLN A 155 13.14 16.81 12.48
N LYS A 156 12.73 17.89 11.79
CA LYS A 156 12.03 19.02 12.43
C LYS A 156 10.62 18.66 12.92
N PHE A 157 10.08 17.53 12.46
CA PHE A 157 8.69 17.10 12.67
C PHE A 157 8.59 15.74 13.35
N ILE A 158 9.53 14.83 13.08
CA ILE A 158 9.53 13.47 13.60
C ILE A 158 10.48 13.37 14.79
N ASN A 159 9.92 13.20 15.99
CA ASN A 159 10.73 13.04 17.21
C ASN A 159 11.34 11.64 17.34
N ILE A 160 10.59 10.62 16.95
CA ILE A 160 10.99 9.21 17.03
C ILE A 160 10.65 8.57 15.70
N GLU A 161 11.65 7.93 15.10
CA GLU A 161 11.49 7.16 13.87
C GLU A 161 11.64 5.67 14.19
N THR A 162 10.72 4.85 13.68
CA THR A 162 10.80 3.40 13.78
C THR A 162 10.26 2.76 12.50
N ALA A 163 10.85 1.63 12.12
CA ALA A 163 10.35 0.80 11.04
C ALA A 163 9.44 -0.28 11.61
N ILE A 164 8.35 -0.59 10.89
CA ILE A 164 7.51 -1.74 11.24
C ILE A 164 8.36 -3.01 11.04
N PRO A 165 8.64 -3.78 12.10
CA PRO A 165 9.47 -4.98 11.99
C PRO A 165 8.72 -6.03 11.16
N LYS A 166 9.41 -6.67 10.22
CA LYS A 166 8.89 -7.85 9.51
C LYS A 166 9.27 -9.10 10.30
N LEU A 167 8.30 -9.89 10.78
CA LEU A 167 8.57 -11.17 11.46
C LEU A 167 8.81 -12.30 10.45
N SER A 168 9.65 -12.09 9.44
CA SER A 168 9.85 -13.04 8.33
C SER A 168 10.68 -14.27 8.70
N ASN A 169 11.43 -14.25 9.81
CA ASN A 169 12.51 -15.22 10.04
C ASN A 169 12.17 -16.39 10.98
N LYS A 170 10.90 -16.59 11.35
CA LYS A 170 10.47 -17.79 12.12
C LYS A 170 9.41 -18.57 11.35
N LEU A 171 9.86 -19.68 10.75
CA LEU A 171 9.09 -20.58 9.87
C LEU A 171 7.76 -21.10 10.45
N ALA A 172 7.54 -21.04 11.76
CA ALA A 172 6.34 -21.60 12.39
C ALA A 172 5.27 -20.56 12.76
N SER A 173 5.55 -19.25 12.65
CA SER A 173 4.62 -18.18 13.06
C SER A 173 4.90 -16.82 12.42
N SER A 174 5.34 -16.83 11.16
CA SER A 174 5.62 -15.62 10.39
C SER A 174 4.34 -14.78 10.17
N ASP A 175 4.49 -13.47 9.98
CA ASP A 175 3.37 -12.59 9.61
C ASP A 175 2.69 -13.06 8.32
N VAL A 176 3.48 -13.61 7.40
CA VAL A 176 3.01 -14.21 6.14
C VAL A 176 2.09 -15.39 6.43
N SER A 177 2.48 -16.32 7.31
CA SER A 177 1.66 -17.49 7.64
C SER A 177 0.32 -17.08 8.26
N LYS A 178 0.35 -16.17 9.24
CA LYS A 178 -0.86 -15.64 9.89
C LYS A 178 -1.79 -14.96 8.88
N TYR A 179 -1.22 -14.17 7.99
CA TYR A 179 -1.98 -13.44 7.00
C TYR A 179 -2.54 -14.35 5.89
N CYS A 180 -1.79 -15.35 5.44
CA CYS A 180 -2.30 -16.43 4.57
C CYS A 180 -3.50 -17.12 5.23
N SER A 181 -3.41 -17.52 6.51
CA SER A 181 -4.53 -18.12 7.22
C SER A 181 -5.75 -17.18 7.30
N GLN A 182 -5.53 -15.87 7.46
CA GLN A 182 -6.61 -14.89 7.45
C GLN A 182 -7.24 -14.74 6.06
N LEU A 183 -6.45 -14.70 4.98
CA LEU A 183 -6.96 -14.59 3.62
C LEU A 183 -7.74 -15.83 3.19
N ILE A 184 -7.29 -17.03 3.56
CA ILE A 184 -8.05 -18.27 3.37
C ILE A 184 -9.46 -18.15 3.95
N ARG A 185 -9.55 -17.64 5.19
CA ARG A 185 -10.83 -17.45 5.88
C ARG A 185 -11.69 -16.36 5.22
N LEU A 186 -11.10 -15.22 4.88
CA LEU A 186 -11.81 -14.08 4.28
C LEU A 186 -12.37 -14.39 2.89
N HIS A 187 -11.66 -15.19 2.09
CA HIS A 187 -12.10 -15.62 0.77
C HIS A 187 -12.96 -16.88 0.80
N GLU A 188 -13.34 -17.37 1.99
CA GLU A 188 -14.14 -18.59 2.18
C GLU A 188 -13.58 -19.80 1.43
N LEU A 189 -12.26 -19.88 1.29
CA LEU A 189 -11.55 -21.01 0.65
C LEU A 189 -11.56 -22.27 1.52
N GLU A 190 -12.52 -22.35 2.45
CA GLU A 190 -12.72 -23.43 3.41
C GLU A 190 -13.95 -24.31 3.04
N THR A 191 -14.77 -23.89 2.08
CA THR A 191 -16.03 -24.59 1.73
C THR A 191 -15.81 -25.83 0.86
N ALA A 192 -16.64 -26.86 1.13
CA ALA A 192 -16.83 -28.21 0.56
C ALA A 192 -15.65 -28.93 -0.13
N PHE A 193 -14.98 -28.28 -1.08
CA PHE A 193 -13.87 -28.82 -1.86
C PHE A 193 -12.52 -28.76 -1.12
N LEU A 194 -12.34 -27.80 -0.20
CA LEU A 194 -11.04 -27.55 0.47
C LEU A 194 -11.00 -27.91 1.96
N GLY A 195 -12.05 -28.48 2.55
CA GLY A 195 -12.08 -28.84 3.98
C GLY A 195 -10.91 -29.74 4.41
N LYS A 196 -10.42 -30.62 3.50
CA LYS A 196 -9.19 -31.43 3.70
C LYS A 196 -7.92 -30.80 3.11
N HIS A 197 -8.03 -29.75 2.31
CA HIS A 197 -6.94 -29.15 1.55
C HIS A 197 -6.54 -27.73 2.00
N ARG A 198 -7.21 -27.13 3.00
CA ARG A 198 -6.81 -25.84 3.59
C ARG A 198 -5.34 -25.82 3.98
N LEU A 199 -4.91 -26.84 4.72
CA LEU A 199 -3.51 -26.98 5.13
C LEU A 199 -2.60 -27.16 3.92
N TYR A 200 -3.06 -27.86 2.87
CA TYR A 200 -2.29 -28.06 1.66
C TYR A 200 -2.15 -26.76 0.83
N LEU A 201 -3.21 -25.97 0.68
CA LEU A 201 -3.17 -24.66 0.05
C LEU A 201 -2.21 -23.72 0.78
N GLN A 202 -2.28 -23.66 2.12
CA GLN A 202 -1.34 -22.89 2.92
C GLN A 202 0.10 -23.39 2.72
N ARG A 203 0.31 -24.70 2.71
CA ARG A 203 1.63 -25.32 2.45
C ARG A 203 2.16 -25.09 1.04
N CYS A 204 1.31 -24.78 0.06
CA CYS A 204 1.70 -24.42 -1.29
C CYS A 204 2.01 -22.92 -1.40
N ILE A 205 1.18 -22.04 -0.83
CA ILE A 205 1.34 -20.59 -1.03
C ILE A 205 2.39 -19.96 -0.11
N GLU A 206 2.57 -20.46 1.12
CA GLU A 206 3.50 -19.88 2.08
C GLU A 206 4.97 -19.95 1.61
N PRO A 207 5.50 -21.09 1.10
CA PRO A 207 6.85 -21.13 0.55
C PRO A 207 7.05 -20.18 -0.62
N LEU A 208 6.06 -20.07 -1.52
CA LEU A 208 6.09 -19.11 -2.62
C LEU A 208 6.14 -17.68 -2.09
N ALA A 209 5.29 -17.36 -1.11
CA ALA A 209 5.20 -16.03 -0.53
C ALA A 209 6.50 -15.59 0.15
N LEU A 210 7.17 -16.51 0.86
CA LEU A 210 8.46 -16.27 1.50
C LEU A 210 9.58 -16.14 0.46
N ASN A 211 9.62 -17.05 -0.51
CA ASN A 211 10.66 -17.08 -1.54
C ASN A 211 10.64 -15.83 -2.43
N TYR A 212 9.45 -15.38 -2.86
CA TYR A 212 9.30 -14.12 -3.60
C TYR A 212 9.26 -12.87 -2.71
N SER A 213 9.38 -13.02 -1.38
CA SER A 213 9.28 -11.91 -0.42
C SER A 213 8.04 -11.02 -0.64
N LEU A 214 6.87 -11.65 -0.82
CA LEU A 214 5.65 -10.94 -1.20
C LEU A 214 5.25 -9.88 -0.18
N SER A 215 4.80 -8.73 -0.69
CA SER A 215 4.04 -7.78 0.11
C SER A 215 2.64 -8.34 0.43
N LEU A 216 2.04 -7.85 1.53
CA LEU A 216 0.66 -8.22 1.89
C LEU A 216 -0.32 -7.96 0.73
N ARG A 217 -0.14 -6.84 0.00
CA ARG A 217 -0.96 -6.50 -1.18
C ARG A 217 -0.77 -7.48 -2.34
N GLN A 218 0.45 -7.96 -2.59
CA GLN A 218 0.66 -9.00 -3.61
C GLN A 218 0.03 -10.32 -3.19
N LEU A 219 0.11 -10.65 -1.90
CA LEU A 219 -0.53 -11.84 -1.34
C LEU A 219 -2.07 -11.76 -1.47
N GLU A 220 -2.70 -10.63 -1.15
CA GLU A 220 -4.14 -10.38 -1.39
C GLU A 220 -4.51 -10.60 -2.86
N LYS A 221 -3.72 -10.07 -3.80
CA LYS A 221 -3.97 -10.26 -5.24
C LYS A 221 -3.84 -11.72 -5.65
N ALA A 222 -2.86 -12.45 -5.14
CA ALA A 222 -2.70 -13.87 -5.41
C ALA A 222 -3.90 -14.66 -4.88
N PHE A 223 -4.34 -14.41 -3.64
CA PHE A 223 -5.53 -15.03 -3.06
C PHE A 223 -6.82 -14.66 -3.80
N THR A 224 -6.95 -13.44 -4.30
CA THR A 224 -8.06 -13.02 -5.15
C THR A 224 -8.10 -13.83 -6.45
N ASN A 225 -6.96 -14.00 -7.12
CA ASN A 225 -6.86 -14.87 -8.31
C ASN A 225 -7.25 -16.32 -7.98
N LEU A 226 -6.83 -16.84 -6.82
CA LEU A 226 -7.20 -18.20 -6.37
C LEU A 226 -8.71 -18.33 -6.12
N ALA A 227 -9.30 -17.37 -5.43
CA ALA A 227 -10.74 -17.36 -5.14
C ALA A 227 -11.56 -17.29 -6.44
N LEU A 228 -11.18 -16.43 -7.38
CA LEU A 228 -11.82 -16.37 -8.70
C LEU A 228 -11.69 -17.70 -9.44
N PHE A 229 -10.49 -18.27 -9.49
CA PHE A 229 -10.27 -19.56 -10.14
C PHE A 229 -11.19 -20.65 -9.56
N LEU A 230 -11.26 -20.75 -8.24
CA LEU A 230 -12.03 -21.79 -7.54
C LEU A 230 -13.53 -21.65 -7.75
N ASN A 231 -14.06 -20.43 -7.67
CA ASN A 231 -15.50 -20.20 -7.85
C ASN A 231 -15.98 -20.48 -9.27
N PHE A 232 -15.11 -20.32 -10.28
CA PHE A 232 -15.48 -20.51 -11.67
C PHE A 232 -15.15 -21.88 -12.25
N SER A 233 -14.22 -22.61 -11.63
CA SER A 233 -13.82 -23.90 -12.16
C SER A 233 -14.92 -24.97 -12.05
N GLY A 234 -15.97 -24.76 -11.25
CA GLY A 234 -16.98 -25.78 -10.98
C GLY A 234 -16.39 -26.96 -10.19
N GLU A 235 -17.16 -28.05 -10.02
CA GLU A 235 -16.67 -29.30 -9.43
C GLU A 235 -15.63 -29.97 -10.36
N VAL A 236 -14.42 -29.43 -10.42
CA VAL A 236 -13.31 -30.08 -11.14
C VAL A 236 -12.77 -31.20 -10.27
N GLU A 237 -12.89 -32.44 -10.73
CA GLU A 237 -12.39 -33.65 -10.07
C GLU A 237 -10.85 -33.64 -9.83
N LEU A 238 -10.12 -32.69 -10.43
CA LEU A 238 -8.71 -32.46 -10.15
C LEU A 238 -8.41 -30.95 -10.06
N PHE A 239 -8.32 -30.44 -8.84
CA PHE A 239 -7.76 -29.12 -8.57
C PHE A 239 -6.27 -29.28 -8.20
N PRO A 240 -5.33 -29.03 -9.13
CA PRO A 240 -3.91 -29.12 -8.83
C PRO A 240 -3.50 -27.88 -8.02
N VAL A 241 -3.76 -27.91 -6.72
CA VAL A 241 -3.58 -26.79 -5.77
C VAL A 241 -2.21 -26.14 -5.94
N GLY A 242 -1.14 -26.94 -6.02
CA GLY A 242 0.23 -26.44 -6.16
C GLY A 242 0.49 -25.70 -7.47
N LEU A 243 0.01 -26.23 -8.60
CA LEU A 243 0.09 -25.56 -9.90
C LEU A 243 -0.68 -24.24 -9.88
N VAL A 244 -1.92 -24.25 -9.38
CA VAL A 244 -2.76 -23.05 -9.37
C VAL A 244 -2.20 -21.98 -8.41
N CYS A 245 -1.67 -22.38 -7.25
CA CYS A 245 -0.96 -21.47 -6.34
C CYS A 245 0.28 -20.86 -7.01
N PHE A 246 1.08 -21.68 -7.70
CA PHE A 246 2.26 -21.22 -8.42
C PHE A 246 1.88 -20.19 -9.49
N LEU A 247 0.93 -20.53 -10.38
CA LEU A 247 0.49 -19.64 -11.45
C LEU A 247 -0.17 -18.35 -10.93
N ALA A 248 -0.99 -18.43 -9.86
CA ALA A 248 -1.62 -17.27 -9.27
C ALA A 248 -0.60 -16.30 -8.64
N VAL A 249 0.46 -16.81 -8.02
CA VAL A 249 1.56 -15.99 -7.50
C VAL A 249 2.37 -15.38 -8.65
N VAL A 250 2.82 -16.20 -9.61
CA VAL A 250 3.63 -15.74 -10.76
C VAL A 250 2.89 -14.67 -11.56
N LYS A 251 1.57 -14.83 -11.81
CA LYS A 251 0.72 -13.82 -12.45
C LYS A 251 0.82 -12.43 -11.80
N VAL A 252 0.99 -12.37 -10.48
CA VAL A 252 1.04 -11.11 -9.71
C VAL A 252 2.44 -10.52 -9.65
N VAL A 253 3.47 -11.36 -9.61
CA VAL A 253 4.84 -10.94 -9.22
C VAL A 253 5.80 -10.90 -10.41
N ASP A 254 5.55 -11.73 -11.42
CA ASP A 254 6.34 -11.83 -12.64
C ASP A 254 5.40 -12.08 -13.85
N PRO A 255 4.67 -11.04 -14.31
CA PRO A 255 3.82 -11.15 -15.49
C PRO A 255 4.53 -11.63 -16.76
N PRO A 256 5.79 -11.23 -17.06
CA PRO A 256 6.54 -11.78 -18.19
C PRO A 256 6.76 -13.30 -18.09
N LEU A 257 7.11 -13.83 -16.92
CA LEU A 257 7.21 -15.28 -16.72
C LEU A 257 5.84 -15.96 -16.89
N PHE A 258 4.76 -15.36 -16.38
CA PHE A 258 3.40 -15.87 -16.55
C PHE A 258 3.02 -15.97 -18.03
N GLU A 259 3.35 -14.95 -18.84
CA GLU A 259 3.10 -14.94 -20.29
C GLU A 259 3.87 -16.08 -20.98
N ARG A 260 5.16 -16.24 -20.67
CA ARG A 260 5.97 -17.34 -21.22
C ARG A 260 5.44 -18.73 -20.85
N LEU A 261 4.97 -18.89 -19.62
CA LEU A 261 4.28 -20.10 -19.17
C LEU A 261 2.98 -20.34 -19.96
N SER A 262 2.19 -19.29 -20.19
CA SER A 262 0.93 -19.39 -20.95
C SER A 262 1.14 -19.78 -22.41
N LEU A 263 2.28 -19.40 -23.00
CA LEU A 263 2.69 -19.74 -24.37
C LEU A 263 3.47 -21.06 -24.46
N ASN A 264 3.69 -21.74 -23.32
CA ASN A 264 4.56 -22.91 -23.22
C ASN A 264 5.97 -22.70 -23.82
N ASN A 265 6.54 -21.49 -23.63
CA ASN A 265 7.82 -21.07 -24.20
C ASN A 265 8.92 -20.94 -23.13
N ILE A 266 8.97 -21.91 -22.21
CA ILE A 266 9.98 -21.96 -21.15
C ILE A 266 10.16 -23.39 -20.65
N ALA A 267 11.40 -23.79 -20.38
CA ALA A 267 11.72 -25.11 -19.80
C ALA A 267 11.76 -25.06 -18.26
N TYR A 268 11.54 -26.20 -17.61
CA TYR A 268 11.54 -26.28 -16.14
C TYR A 268 12.83 -25.77 -15.50
N ALA A 269 14.00 -26.08 -16.08
CA ALA A 269 15.29 -25.64 -15.56
C ALA A 269 15.39 -24.10 -15.46
N GLU A 270 14.82 -23.39 -16.44
CA GLU A 270 14.78 -21.93 -16.42
C GLU A 270 13.77 -21.41 -15.40
N VAL A 271 12.58 -22.02 -15.30
CA VAL A 271 11.61 -21.69 -14.26
C VAL A 271 12.23 -21.87 -12.87
N SER A 272 12.85 -23.02 -12.59
CA SER A 272 13.48 -23.29 -11.30
C SER A 272 14.56 -22.25 -10.98
N LYS A 273 15.35 -21.83 -11.98
CA LYS A 273 16.38 -20.79 -11.83
C LYS A 273 15.79 -19.40 -11.53
N ILE A 274 14.75 -18.98 -12.27
CA ILE A 274 14.12 -17.66 -12.09
C ILE A 274 13.40 -17.59 -10.75
N THR A 275 12.68 -18.66 -10.44
CA THR A 275 11.71 -18.67 -9.35
C THR A 275 12.26 -19.24 -8.05
N GLY A 276 13.37 -19.97 -8.04
CA GLY A 276 13.82 -20.71 -6.87
C GLY A 276 12.79 -21.73 -6.37
N LEU A 277 11.90 -22.21 -7.25
CA LEU A 277 10.80 -23.09 -6.88
C LEU A 277 11.35 -24.37 -6.20
N PRO A 278 10.84 -24.72 -5.01
CA PRO A 278 11.23 -25.96 -4.34
C PRO A 278 10.96 -27.18 -5.24
N ASP A 279 11.96 -28.06 -5.40
CA ASP A 279 11.78 -29.36 -6.05
C ASP A 279 11.18 -30.34 -5.04
N ASP A 280 9.88 -30.19 -4.79
CA ASP A 280 9.10 -31.09 -3.97
C ASP A 280 7.73 -31.40 -4.59
N GLU A 281 7.06 -32.40 -4.02
CA GLU A 281 5.82 -32.96 -4.55
C GLU A 281 4.69 -31.93 -4.71
N ARG A 282 4.71 -30.81 -3.96
CA ARG A 282 3.67 -29.77 -4.06
C ARG A 282 3.64 -29.15 -5.45
N PHE A 283 4.80 -28.96 -6.05
CA PHE A 283 4.97 -28.36 -7.37
C PHE A 283 5.35 -29.37 -8.45
N GLY A 284 5.22 -30.67 -8.15
CA GLY A 284 5.58 -31.76 -9.06
C GLY A 284 4.89 -31.66 -10.42
N LEU A 285 3.63 -31.20 -10.47
CA LEU A 285 2.91 -31.01 -11.74
C LEU A 285 3.51 -29.87 -12.59
N VAL A 286 4.06 -28.81 -11.96
CA VAL A 286 4.78 -27.74 -12.68
C VAL A 286 6.03 -28.32 -13.34
N LYS A 287 6.79 -29.13 -12.60
CA LYS A 287 7.96 -29.83 -13.13
C LYS A 287 7.58 -30.76 -14.28
N TYR A 288 6.63 -31.65 -14.02
CA TYR A 288 6.16 -32.63 -15.00
C TYR A 288 5.68 -31.98 -16.30
N ALA A 289 4.97 -30.85 -16.22
CA ALA A 289 4.47 -30.14 -17.40
C ALA A 289 5.58 -29.50 -18.26
N LEU A 290 6.73 -29.14 -17.67
CA LEU A 290 7.76 -28.30 -18.30
C LEU A 290 9.09 -29.02 -18.62
N ILE A 291 9.26 -30.27 -18.18
CA ILE A 291 10.43 -31.08 -18.54
C ILE A 291 10.28 -31.65 -19.96
N ALA A 292 11.41 -31.91 -20.61
CA ALA A 292 11.46 -32.49 -21.95
C ALA A 292 10.91 -33.93 -21.97
N GLU A 293 10.34 -34.37 -23.10
CA GLU A 293 9.77 -35.73 -23.23
C GLU A 293 10.70 -36.86 -22.76
N PRO A 294 11.99 -36.90 -23.14
CA PRO A 294 12.88 -37.98 -22.70
C PRO A 294 13.13 -37.97 -21.18
N GLU A 295 13.14 -36.78 -20.57
CA GLU A 295 13.30 -36.62 -19.13
C GLU A 295 12.05 -37.04 -18.37
N ALA A 296 10.87 -36.69 -18.90
CA ALA A 296 9.59 -37.08 -18.33
C ALA A 296 9.39 -38.60 -18.31
N VAL A 297 9.76 -39.29 -19.40
CA VAL A 297 9.67 -40.76 -19.47
C VAL A 297 10.55 -41.42 -18.41
N ARG A 298 11.80 -40.94 -18.24
CA ARG A 298 12.70 -41.46 -17.18
C ARG A 298 12.15 -41.20 -15.78
N GLU A 299 11.75 -39.97 -15.46
CA GLU A 299 11.21 -39.67 -14.14
C GLU A 299 9.85 -40.39 -13.88
N GLN A 300 9.07 -40.71 -14.91
CA GLN A 300 7.84 -41.51 -14.78
C GLN A 300 8.12 -42.96 -14.36
N GLU A 301 9.17 -43.58 -14.89
CA GLU A 301 9.57 -44.95 -14.53
C GLU A 301 10.03 -45.02 -13.07
N GLU A 302 10.65 -43.94 -12.58
CA GLU A 302 11.20 -43.87 -11.23
C GLU A 302 10.22 -43.32 -10.17
N LYS A 303 9.25 -42.47 -10.54
CA LYS A 303 8.37 -41.75 -9.61
C LYS A 303 6.89 -42.08 -9.77
N ASN A 304 6.31 -42.67 -8.72
CA ASN A 304 4.87 -42.92 -8.61
C ASN A 304 4.00 -41.66 -8.84
N LEU A 305 4.49 -40.48 -8.46
CA LEU A 305 3.76 -39.22 -8.57
C LEU A 305 3.54 -38.79 -10.04
N PHE A 306 4.51 -39.05 -10.92
CA PHE A 306 4.38 -38.69 -12.34
C PHE A 306 3.46 -39.65 -13.09
N GLN A 307 3.46 -40.93 -12.70
CA GLN A 307 2.46 -41.90 -13.18
C GLN A 307 1.05 -41.48 -12.79
N LEU A 308 0.87 -40.98 -11.56
CA LEU A 308 -0.40 -40.41 -11.12
C LEU A 308 -0.81 -39.22 -11.97
N TYR A 309 0.08 -38.23 -12.18
CA TYR A 309 -0.24 -37.08 -13.02
C TYR A 309 -0.62 -37.49 -14.45
N ARG A 310 0.12 -38.41 -15.07
CA ARG A 310 -0.22 -38.92 -16.41
C ARG A 310 -1.63 -39.51 -16.45
N ARG A 311 -1.94 -40.42 -15.53
CA ARG A 311 -3.26 -41.07 -15.48
C ARG A 311 -4.41 -40.06 -15.33
N GLU A 312 -4.21 -39.04 -14.50
CA GLU A 312 -5.21 -37.99 -14.30
C GLU A 312 -5.35 -37.07 -15.52
N LEU A 313 -4.25 -36.73 -16.19
CA LEU A 313 -4.28 -35.94 -17.43
C LEU A 313 -4.93 -36.71 -18.59
N ASP A 314 -4.63 -38.00 -18.72
CA ASP A 314 -5.25 -38.89 -19.71
C ASP A 314 -6.76 -39.01 -19.47
N ARG A 315 -7.20 -39.10 -18.20
CA ARG A 315 -8.63 -39.11 -17.82
C ARG A 315 -9.35 -37.82 -18.26
N LEU A 316 -8.66 -36.69 -18.21
CA LEU A 316 -9.20 -35.38 -18.57
C LEU A 316 -8.99 -35.01 -20.05
N SER A 317 -8.35 -35.89 -20.83
CA SER A 317 -7.96 -35.62 -22.23
C SER A 317 -7.13 -34.33 -22.38
N ILE A 318 -6.21 -34.08 -21.43
CA ILE A 318 -5.33 -32.91 -21.43
C ILE A 318 -3.90 -33.36 -21.73
N ASP A 319 -3.29 -32.85 -22.80
CA ASP A 319 -1.88 -33.10 -23.07
C ASP A 319 -0.99 -32.46 -22.00
N ARG A 320 0.08 -33.16 -21.60
CA ARG A 320 1.04 -32.69 -20.57
C ARG A 320 1.52 -31.26 -20.82
N GLN A 321 1.88 -30.95 -22.06
CA GLN A 321 2.40 -29.64 -22.47
C GLN A 321 1.32 -28.54 -22.47
N ASN A 322 0.05 -28.91 -22.55
CA ASN A 322 -1.09 -27.99 -22.59
C ASN A 322 -1.68 -27.71 -21.20
N VAL A 323 -1.26 -28.43 -20.16
CA VAL A 323 -1.75 -28.23 -18.77
C VAL A 323 -1.50 -26.80 -18.31
N ILE A 324 -0.26 -26.32 -18.36
CA ILE A 324 0.06 -24.95 -17.88
C ILE A 324 -0.69 -23.89 -18.70
N PRO A 325 -0.65 -23.88 -20.05
CA PRO A 325 -1.44 -22.97 -20.86
C PRO A 325 -2.93 -22.95 -20.50
N LEU A 326 -3.54 -24.13 -20.31
CA LEU A 326 -4.95 -24.27 -19.93
C LEU A 326 -5.25 -23.57 -18.60
N TYR A 327 -4.44 -23.81 -17.56
CA TYR A 327 -4.67 -23.20 -16.25
C TYR A 327 -4.31 -21.69 -16.24
N CYS A 328 -3.34 -21.25 -17.05
CA CYS A 328 -3.10 -19.83 -17.30
C CYS A 328 -4.33 -19.17 -17.93
N GLN A 329 -4.92 -19.78 -18.96
CA GLN A 329 -6.13 -19.29 -19.62
C GLN A 329 -7.28 -19.15 -18.61
N LYS A 330 -7.55 -20.19 -17.82
CA LYS A 330 -8.57 -20.17 -16.75
C LYS A 330 -8.34 -19.04 -15.73
N LEU A 331 -7.10 -18.79 -15.33
CA LEU A 331 -6.75 -17.67 -14.44
C LEU A 331 -6.94 -16.30 -15.09
N THR A 332 -6.93 -16.20 -16.41
CA THR A 332 -7.09 -14.94 -17.17
C THR A 332 -8.49 -14.71 -17.72
N GLN A 333 -9.42 -15.66 -17.61
CA GLN A 333 -10.80 -15.54 -18.12
C GLN A 333 -11.57 -14.31 -17.60
N PHE A 334 -11.09 -13.67 -16.53
CA PHE A 334 -11.68 -12.46 -15.92
C PHE A 334 -10.98 -11.14 -16.29
N ASN A 335 -9.93 -11.18 -17.10
CA ASN A 335 -9.34 -9.96 -17.65
C ASN A 335 -10.27 -9.46 -18.77
N VAL A 336 -11.31 -8.70 -18.41
CA VAL A 336 -12.00 -7.84 -19.37
C VAL A 336 -10.95 -6.86 -19.85
N VAL A 337 -10.42 -7.08 -21.06
CA VAL A 337 -9.63 -6.09 -21.77
C VAL A 337 -10.56 -4.89 -21.89
N GLY A 338 -10.25 -3.81 -21.17
CA GLY A 338 -10.98 -2.56 -21.26
C GLY A 338 -10.95 -2.12 -22.72
N SER A 339 -12.10 -2.22 -23.38
CA SER A 339 -12.38 -1.63 -24.68
C SER A 339 -12.41 -0.11 -24.59
#